data_AF-A0A8C1LYQ4-F1
#
_entry.id   AF-A0A8C1LYQ4-F1
#
_cell.length_a   1.000
_cell.length_b   1.000
_cell.length_c   1.000
_cell.angle_alpha   90.00
_cell.angle_beta   90.00
_cell.angle_gamma   90.00
#
_symmetry.space_group_name_H-M   'P 1'
#
loop_
_entity.id
_entity.type
_entity.pdbx_description
1 polymer ?
#
loop_
_entity_poly.entity_id
_entity_poly.type
_entity_poly.pdbx_seq_one_letter_code
_entity_poly.pdbx_strand_id
1 'polypeptide(L)'
;MIECTVPNSSPLLDYADYGCYCGLGGTGTPVDQLDRCCFTHDACYGTAKTLQSCSSVFDSPYTNTYDYTCDKNTKTITCLDSNDECDMFICRCDKAAAECFAQSPYNASNNHLPSSVCSSASRETSSFLTALTAFAVTLTLL
;
A
#
# COMPACT_ATOMS: atom_id res chain seq x y z
N MET A 1 -11.37 7.04 -7.07
CA MET A 1 -11.82 5.94 -6.18
C MET A 1 -11.75 6.31 -4.70
N ILE A 2 -10.63 6.81 -4.16
CA ILE A 2 -10.52 7.15 -2.72
C ILE A 2 -11.61 8.13 -2.25
N GLU A 3 -11.90 9.20 -3.00
CA GLU A 3 -12.99 10.14 -2.66
C GLU A 3 -14.39 9.49 -2.64
N CYS A 4 -14.57 8.33 -3.29
CA CYS A 4 -15.82 7.57 -3.21
C CYS A 4 -15.99 6.93 -1.82
N THR A 5 -14.92 6.30 -1.32
CA THR A 5 -14.94 5.52 -0.08
C THR A 5 -14.63 6.38 1.15
N VAL A 6 -13.87 7.47 0.96
CA VAL A 6 -13.47 8.45 1.98
C VAL A 6 -13.82 9.88 1.50
N PRO A 7 -15.11 10.31 1.56
CA PRO A 7 -15.57 11.53 0.91
C PRO A 7 -14.98 12.85 1.41
N ASN A 8 -14.46 12.88 2.64
CA ASN A 8 -13.88 14.08 3.24
C ASN A 8 -12.34 14.09 3.20
N SER A 9 -11.72 13.17 2.43
CA SER A 9 -10.28 13.14 2.23
C SER A 9 -9.85 14.11 1.12
N SER A 10 -8.59 14.51 1.16
CA SER A 10 -7.88 15.08 0.02
C SER A 10 -6.77 14.11 -0.39
N PRO A 11 -7.03 13.14 -1.30
CA PRO A 11 -6.16 11.97 -1.44
C PRO A 11 -4.69 12.25 -1.73
N LEU A 12 -4.41 13.29 -2.53
CA LEU A 12 -3.04 13.70 -2.85
C LEU A 12 -2.32 14.34 -1.66
N LEU A 13 -3.05 15.01 -0.76
CA LEU A 13 -2.46 15.61 0.43
C LEU A 13 -2.37 14.62 1.58
N ASP A 14 -3.38 13.77 1.74
CA ASP A 14 -3.50 12.88 2.88
C ASP A 14 -2.66 11.61 2.72
N TYR A 15 -2.52 11.09 1.50
CA TYR A 15 -1.98 9.73 1.27
C TYR A 15 -0.76 9.65 0.34
N ALA A 16 -0.39 10.71 -0.39
CA ALA A 16 0.71 10.60 -1.35
C ALA A 16 2.13 10.60 -0.72
N ASP A 17 2.24 10.93 0.56
CA ASP A 17 3.48 10.92 1.34
C ASP A 17 3.17 10.52 2.80
N TYR A 18 2.68 9.29 2.97
CA TYR A 18 2.26 8.74 4.26
C TYR A 18 2.98 7.42 4.55
N GLY A 19 3.50 7.30 5.78
CA GLY A 19 4.15 6.09 6.25
C GLY A 19 5.38 5.74 5.42
N CYS A 20 5.56 4.46 5.15
CA CYS A 20 6.71 3.91 4.46
C CYS A 20 6.42 3.47 3.03
N TYR A 21 5.15 3.40 2.62
CA TYR A 21 4.71 2.86 1.33
C TYR A 21 3.70 3.75 0.60
N CYS A 22 2.94 4.62 1.28
CA CYS A 22 2.00 5.48 0.56
C CYS A 22 2.74 6.63 -0.13
N GLY A 23 3.01 6.45 -1.42
CA GLY A 23 3.78 7.36 -2.26
C GLY A 23 4.58 6.60 -3.32
N LEU A 24 5.59 7.23 -3.92
CA LEU A 24 6.49 6.53 -4.84
C LEU A 24 7.58 5.78 -4.07
N GLY A 25 7.68 4.47 -4.29
CA GLY A 25 8.78 3.64 -3.81
C GLY A 25 8.38 2.72 -2.67
N GLY A 26 8.95 2.98 -1.49
CA GLY A 26 8.64 2.26 -0.25
C GLY A 26 9.59 1.13 0.12
N THR A 27 9.91 1.04 1.41
CA THR A 27 10.86 0.07 1.98
C THR A 27 10.52 -0.26 3.43
N GLY A 28 11.03 -1.39 3.92
CA GLY A 28 10.94 -1.72 5.34
C GLY A 28 9.65 -2.43 5.72
N THR A 29 9.04 -2.01 6.83
CA THR A 29 7.78 -2.58 7.36
C THR A 29 6.74 -1.48 7.46
N PRO A 30 5.49 -1.72 6.99
CA PRO A 30 4.42 -0.74 7.11
C PRO A 30 4.20 -0.32 8.57
N VAL A 31 4.04 0.98 8.82
CA VAL A 31 3.97 1.53 10.18
C VAL A 31 2.58 1.43 10.81
N ASP A 32 1.55 1.26 9.99
CA ASP A 32 0.17 1.02 10.44
C ASP A 32 -0.67 0.32 9.34
N GLN A 33 -1.98 0.22 9.58
CA GLN A 33 -2.91 -0.43 8.66
C GLN A 33 -3.06 0.34 7.34
N LEU A 34 -3.03 1.68 7.36
CA LEU A 34 -3.17 2.48 6.15
C LEU A 34 -1.94 2.32 5.27
N ASP A 35 -0.74 2.36 5.87
CA ASP A 35 0.52 2.10 5.19
C ASP A 35 0.59 0.67 4.63
N ARG A 36 -0.04 -0.30 5.33
CA ARG A 36 -0.18 -1.67 4.82
C ARG A 36 -1.07 -1.75 3.58
N CYS A 37 -2.09 -0.90 3.46
CA CYS A 37 -2.89 -0.82 2.24
C CYS A 37 -2.01 -0.41 1.05
N CYS A 38 -1.13 0.58 1.24
CA CYS A 38 -0.20 1.06 0.21
C CYS A 38 0.84 -0.01 -0.15
N PHE A 39 1.41 -0.72 0.83
CA PHE A 39 2.28 -1.87 0.59
C PHE A 39 1.61 -2.93 -0.31
N THR A 40 0.34 -3.25 -0.04
CA THR A 40 -0.42 -4.20 -0.86
C THR A 40 -0.73 -3.64 -2.24
N HIS A 41 -1.04 -2.35 -2.34
CA HIS A 41 -1.27 -1.67 -3.62
C HIS A 41 -0.03 -1.67 -4.51
N ASP A 42 1.15 -1.37 -3.95
CA ASP A 42 2.43 -1.43 -4.66
C ASP A 42 2.73 -2.84 -5.19
N ALA A 43 2.45 -3.87 -4.40
CA ALA A 43 2.59 -5.25 -4.84
C ALA A 43 1.61 -5.60 -5.98
N CYS A 44 0.40 -5.06 -5.93
CA CYS A 44 -0.60 -5.21 -6.99
C CYS A 44 -0.12 -4.56 -8.29
N TYR A 45 0.38 -3.33 -8.22
CA TYR A 45 0.98 -2.62 -9.35
C TYR A 45 2.25 -3.30 -9.88
N GLY A 46 3.05 -3.88 -8.98
CA GLY A 46 4.19 -4.72 -9.34
C GLY A 46 3.76 -5.93 -10.18
N THR A 47 2.65 -6.57 -9.80
CA THR A 47 2.06 -7.66 -10.58
C THR A 47 1.54 -7.17 -11.93
N ALA A 48 0.80 -6.05 -11.96
CA ALA A 48 0.26 -5.47 -13.19
C ALA A 48 1.36 -5.25 -14.25
N LYS A 49 2.51 -4.71 -13.84
CA LYS A 49 3.68 -4.47 -14.72
C LYS A 49 4.29 -5.75 -15.31
N THR A 50 3.97 -6.92 -14.78
CA THR A 50 4.46 -8.23 -15.27
C THR A 50 3.42 -9.01 -16.06
N LEU A 51 2.16 -8.55 -16.10
CA LEU A 51 1.10 -9.23 -16.84
C LEU A 51 1.30 -9.06 -18.33
N GLN A 52 1.15 -10.15 -19.08
CA GLN A 52 1.22 -10.13 -20.53
C GLN A 52 0.10 -9.26 -21.15
N SER A 53 -1.06 -9.21 -20.49
CA SER A 53 -2.18 -8.34 -20.86
C SER A 53 -1.85 -6.85 -20.73
N CYS A 54 -0.86 -6.48 -19.92
CA CYS A 54 -0.39 -5.11 -19.69
C CYS A 54 0.94 -4.81 -20.39
N SER A 55 1.19 -5.42 -21.56
CA SER A 55 2.51 -5.34 -22.22
C SER A 55 2.70 -4.12 -23.13
N SER A 56 1.66 -3.31 -23.37
CA SER A 56 1.79 -2.11 -24.18
C SER A 56 2.49 -1.00 -23.39
N VAL A 57 3.18 -0.11 -24.12
CA VAL A 57 3.89 1.03 -23.52
C VAL A 57 2.95 1.98 -22.75
N PHE A 58 1.66 1.96 -23.06
CA PHE A 58 0.62 2.79 -22.43
C PHE A 58 -0.05 2.12 -21.22
N ASP A 59 0.21 0.84 -20.95
CA ASP A 59 -0.49 0.03 -19.95
C ASP A 59 0.15 0.12 -18.56
N SER A 60 0.95 1.17 -18.32
CA SER A 60 1.52 1.42 -16.99
C SER A 60 0.39 1.69 -16.00
N PRO A 61 0.38 1.04 -14.82
CA PRO A 61 -0.69 1.21 -13.85
C PRO A 61 -0.78 2.63 -13.26
N TYR A 62 0.23 3.48 -13.49
CA TYR A 62 0.20 4.90 -13.10
C TYR A 62 -0.42 5.83 -14.15
N THR A 63 -0.54 5.39 -15.40
CA THR A 63 -1.00 6.23 -16.53
C THR A 63 -2.17 5.64 -17.29
N ASN A 64 -2.44 4.35 -17.10
CA ASN A 64 -3.54 3.67 -17.77
C ASN A 64 -4.89 4.16 -17.22
N THR A 65 -5.89 4.23 -18.10
CA THR A 65 -7.25 4.68 -17.77
C THR A 65 -8.21 3.53 -17.92
N TYR A 66 -9.01 3.28 -16.89
CA TYR A 66 -9.98 2.21 -16.85
C TYR A 66 -11.36 2.73 -16.43
N ASP A 67 -12.40 1.98 -16.75
CA ASP A 67 -13.80 2.30 -16.49
C ASP A 67 -14.26 1.81 -15.12
N TYR A 68 -14.81 2.72 -14.31
CA TYR A 68 -15.42 2.38 -13.02
C TYR A 68 -16.60 3.29 -12.70
N THR A 69 -17.45 2.85 -11.78
CA THR A 69 -18.52 3.66 -11.19
C THR A 69 -18.37 3.75 -9.68
N CYS A 70 -18.92 4.83 -9.11
CA CYS A 70 -19.04 5.05 -7.69
C CYS A 70 -20.51 5.31 -7.34
N ASP A 71 -21.11 4.45 -6.55
CA ASP A 71 -22.34 4.79 -5.83
C ASP A 71 -21.97 5.61 -4.60
N LYS A 72 -22.22 6.92 -4.64
CA LYS A 72 -21.89 7.85 -3.56
C LYS A 72 -22.70 7.61 -2.28
N ASN A 73 -23.88 7.01 -2.38
CA ASN A 73 -24.75 6.77 -1.23
C ASN A 73 -24.25 5.57 -0.43
N THR A 74 -23.89 4.49 -1.13
CA THR A 74 -23.36 3.27 -0.50
C THR A 74 -21.84 3.25 -0.39
N LYS A 75 -21.16 4.24 -1.00
CA LYS A 75 -19.69 4.35 -1.11
C LYS A 75 -19.08 3.12 -1.79
N THR A 76 -19.80 2.55 -2.75
CA THR A 76 -19.41 1.31 -3.43
C THR A 76 -18.77 1.62 -4.78
N ILE A 77 -17.59 1.05 -5.00
CA ILE A 77 -16.87 1.12 -6.28
C ILE A 77 -17.17 -0.15 -7.09
N THR A 78 -17.45 0.02 -8.38
CA THR A 78 -17.61 -1.10 -9.33
C THR A 78 -16.70 -0.88 -10.53
N CYS A 79 -15.77 -1.81 -10.77
CA CYS A 79 -15.02 -1.89 -12.02
C CYS A 79 -15.94 -2.43 -13.12
N LEU A 80 -16.01 -1.75 -14.25
CA LEU A 80 -16.96 -2.09 -15.32
C LEU A 80 -16.41 -3.17 -16.24
N ASP A 81 -17.31 -3.99 -16.80
CA ASP A 81 -16.97 -5.08 -17.73
C ASP A 81 -16.54 -4.58 -19.12
N SER A 82 -16.57 -3.25 -19.37
CA SER A 82 -15.99 -2.63 -20.56
C SER A 82 -14.46 -2.61 -20.57
N ASN A 83 -13.83 -2.81 -19.41
CA ASN A 83 -12.39 -2.90 -19.26
C ASN A 83 -11.85 -4.17 -19.91
N ASP A 84 -10.69 -4.05 -20.56
CA ASP A 84 -9.91 -5.22 -20.93
C ASP A 84 -9.27 -5.89 -19.70
N GLU A 85 -8.50 -6.95 -19.92
CA GLU A 85 -7.89 -7.71 -18.83
C GLU A 85 -6.90 -6.86 -18.01
N CYS A 86 -6.13 -5.98 -18.64
CA CYS A 86 -5.18 -5.12 -17.95
C CYS A 86 -5.91 -4.04 -17.13
N ASP A 87 -6.84 -3.34 -17.78
CA ASP A 87 -7.64 -2.28 -17.18
C ASP A 87 -8.44 -2.79 -15.98
N MET A 88 -9.03 -3.98 -16.12
CA MET A 88 -9.78 -4.62 -15.05
C MET A 88 -8.87 -5.00 -13.87
N PHE A 89 -7.65 -5.46 -14.14
CA PHE A 89 -6.70 -5.79 -13.10
C PHE A 89 -6.27 -4.54 -12.30
N ILE A 90 -5.90 -3.46 -13.01
CA ILE A 90 -5.49 -2.20 -12.39
C ILE A 90 -6.67 -1.58 -11.62
N CYS A 91 -7.87 -1.56 -12.20
CA CYS A 91 -9.08 -1.08 -11.52
C CYS A 91 -9.33 -1.81 -10.21
N ARG A 92 -9.10 -3.14 -10.17
CA ARG A 92 -9.25 -3.95 -8.95
C ARG A 92 -8.18 -3.64 -7.91
N CYS A 93 -6.94 -3.35 -8.32
CA CYS A 93 -5.90 -2.86 -7.40
C CYS A 93 -6.36 -1.57 -6.70
N ASP A 94 -6.82 -0.59 -7.49
CA ASP A 94 -7.20 0.74 -6.99
C ASP A 94 -8.47 0.70 -6.14
N LYS A 95 -9.43 -0.14 -6.54
CA LYS A 95 -10.64 -0.41 -5.75
C LYS A 95 -10.27 -0.98 -4.38
N ALA A 96 -9.42 -2.01 -4.35
CA ALA A 96 -9.02 -2.66 -3.11
C ALA A 96 -8.26 -1.68 -2.19
N ALA A 97 -7.38 -0.84 -2.73
CA ALA A 97 -6.69 0.19 -1.97
C ALA A 97 -7.68 1.21 -1.38
N ALA A 98 -8.61 1.74 -2.18
CA ALA A 98 -9.62 2.70 -1.73
C ALA A 98 -10.55 2.12 -0.65
N GLU A 99 -10.95 0.86 -0.77
CA GLU A 99 -11.75 0.17 0.25
C GLU A 99 -10.95 -0.11 1.53
N CYS A 100 -9.66 -0.40 1.40
CA CYS A 100 -8.74 -0.57 2.53
C CYS A 100 -8.52 0.76 3.28
N PHE A 101 -8.34 1.87 2.56
CA PHE A 101 -8.19 3.20 3.15
C PHE A 101 -9.42 3.58 3.99
N ALA A 102 -10.62 3.29 3.50
CA ALA A 102 -11.85 3.57 4.24
C ALA A 102 -12.02 2.75 5.53
N GLN A 103 -11.30 1.64 5.66
CA GLN A 103 -11.30 0.78 6.84
C GLN A 103 -10.10 1.02 7.77
N SER A 104 -9.17 1.89 7.36
CA SER A 104 -7.91 2.11 8.07
C SER A 104 -7.94 3.45 8.81
N PRO A 105 -7.56 3.49 10.09
CA PRO A 105 -7.40 4.75 10.81
C PRO A 105 -6.32 5.61 10.15
N TYR A 106 -6.57 6.92 10.06
CA TYR A 106 -5.58 7.89 9.64
C TYR A 106 -4.79 8.42 10.84
N ASN A 107 -3.46 8.38 10.77
CA ASN A 107 -2.58 8.94 11.78
C ASN A 107 -1.69 10.02 11.18
N ALA A 108 -2.03 11.29 11.43
CA ALA A 108 -1.28 12.44 10.91
C ALA A 108 0.21 12.46 11.32
N SER A 109 0.61 11.76 12.39
CA SER A 109 2.03 11.65 12.78
C SER A 109 2.86 10.80 11.82
N ASN A 110 2.22 10.02 10.95
CA ASN A 110 2.89 9.21 9.94
C ASN A 110 3.02 9.94 8.59
N ASN A 111 2.56 11.19 8.48
CA ASN A 111 2.80 12.02 7.29
C ASN A 111 4.28 12.38 7.16
N HIS A 112 4.80 12.38 5.94
CA HIS A 112 6.19 12.78 5.63
C HIS A 112 7.24 12.05 6.48
N LEU A 113 7.01 10.75 6.73
CA LEU A 113 7.83 9.97 7.63
C LEU A 113 9.26 9.82 7.06
N PRO A 114 10.33 10.09 7.84
CA PRO A 114 11.69 9.96 7.34
C PRO A 114 12.02 8.52 6.94
N SER A 115 12.66 8.32 5.78
CA SER A 115 13.01 6.97 5.27
C SER A 115 13.91 6.16 6.21
N SER A 116 14.62 6.82 7.12
CA SER A 116 15.42 6.17 8.16
C SER A 116 14.57 5.37 9.16
N VAL A 117 13.34 5.80 9.43
CA VAL A 117 12.37 5.11 10.30
C VAL A 117 11.87 3.83 9.62
N CYS A 118 11.61 3.90 8.32
CA CYS A 118 11.20 2.74 7.52
C CYS A 118 12.29 1.67 7.47
N SER A 119 13.56 2.09 7.44
CA SER A 119 14.72 1.19 7.38
C SER A 119 15.08 0.55 8.72
N SER A 120 14.61 1.10 9.85
CA SER A 120 15.02 0.69 11.21
C SER A 120 14.13 -0.38 11.85
N ALA A 121 12.92 -0.63 11.35
CA ALA A 121 12.03 -1.69 11.84
C ALA A 121 12.64 -3.12 11.71
N SER A 122 13.63 -3.29 10.82
CA SER A 122 14.41 -4.52 10.68
C SER A 122 15.55 -4.66 11.71
N ARG A 123 15.94 -3.59 12.42
CA ARG A 123 17.05 -3.62 13.40
C ARG A 123 16.61 -4.06 14.78
N GLU A 124 15.37 -3.82 15.18
CA GLU A 124 14.91 -4.24 16.52
C GLU A 124 14.80 -5.76 16.61
N THR A 125 14.27 -6.44 15.59
CA THR A 125 14.23 -7.91 15.53
C THR A 125 15.62 -8.55 15.54
N SER A 126 16.61 -7.90 14.91
CA SER A 126 18.02 -8.33 14.96
C SER A 126 18.65 -8.18 16.36
N SER A 127 18.33 -7.09 17.08
CA SER A 127 18.83 -6.83 18.44
C SER A 127 18.23 -7.78 19.49
N PHE A 128 16.95 -8.15 19.35
CA PHE A 128 16.33 -9.13 20.25
C PHE A 128 16.91 -10.54 20.06
N LEU A 129 17.15 -10.96 18.81
CA LEU A 129 17.72 -12.27 18.50
C LEU A 129 19.18 -12.40 18.97
N THR A 130 19.95 -11.32 18.93
CA THR A 130 21.31 -11.27 19.49
C THR A 130 21.32 -11.28 21.02
N ALA A 131 20.36 -10.63 21.68
CA ALA A 131 20.22 -10.69 23.14
C ALA A 131 19.81 -12.10 23.64
N LEU A 132 18.89 -12.77 22.94
CA LEU A 132 18.46 -14.15 23.26
C LEU A 132 19.60 -15.18 23.10
N THR A 133 20.41 -15.05 22.04
CA THR A 133 21.56 -15.95 21.83
C THR A 133 22.65 -15.74 22.89
N ALA A 134 22.92 -14.49 23.32
CA ALA A 134 23.84 -14.20 24.41
C ALA A 134 23.39 -14.78 25.77
N PHE A 135 22.09 -14.73 26.07
CA PHE A 135 21.52 -15.34 27.28
C PHE A 135 21.58 -16.87 27.26
N ALA A 136 21.32 -17.50 26.11
CA ALA A 136 21.40 -18.96 26.00
C ALA A 136 22.83 -19.48 26.20
N VAL A 137 23.83 -18.79 25.65
CA VAL A 137 25.25 -19.18 25.76
C VAL A 137 25.76 -19.07 27.20
N THR A 138 25.34 -18.05 27.94
CA THR A 138 25.73 -17.88 29.35
C THR A 138 25.12 -18.92 30.28
N LEU A 139 23.90 -19.41 29.98
CA LEU A 139 23.25 -20.46 30.76
C LEU A 139 23.86 -21.85 30.53
N THR A 140 24.43 -22.11 29.34
CA THR A 140 25.13 -23.37 29.04
C THR A 140 26.54 -23.46 29.60
N LEU A 141 27.10 -22.36 30.11
CA LEU A 141 28.46 -22.27 30.68
C LEU A 141 28.45 -22.26 32.23
N LEU A 142 27.30 -22.50 32.86
CA LEU A 142 27.10 -22.65 34.31
C LEU A 142 26.78 -24.11 34.67
#